data_AF-E1Z961-F1
#
_entry.id   AF-E1Z961-F1
#
_cell.length_a   1.000
_cell.length_b   1.000
_cell.length_c   1.000
_cell.angle_alpha   90.00
_cell.angle_beta   90.00
_cell.angle_gamma   90.00
#
_symmetry.space_group_name_H-M   'P 1'
#
loop_
_entity.id
_entity.type
_entity.pdbx_description
1 polymer ?
#
loop_
_entity_poly.entity_id
_entity_poly.type
_entity_poly.pdbx_seq_one_letter_code
_entity_poly.pdbx_strand_id
1 'polypeptide(L)'
;MGKSKGSKRALEAQTAENNATSDGQNLTELELARAAIIQRNRERLLALGIPSLRAELEGGSGKGAKKKKARKEDAAKLRVKREAGAEEHPSRRSTRLQEAQEHPKTKEESASEKFDRELGEFVVEGKCPRCGRVMERGHRQHLQSCTGKPRAGAAAPRPYDAALEELSQEERKDAHARLLARMKHLHLDGLTELSATEAKFAVLGSTGNHYTVTLKDGDKHSCGCLDFRFRRHFCKHICLVLTGLGRLDRPTEWRDAVEERMAELVQQQREQERLHCAAPPHSKDEEVGLKFV
;
A
#
# COMPACT_ATOMS: atom_id res chain seq x y z
N MET A 1 -83.11 9.19 -5.11
CA MET A 1 -82.29 8.35 -6.01
C MET A 1 -80.82 8.61 -5.72
N GLY A 2 -80.22 7.90 -4.76
CA GLY A 2 -78.81 8.07 -4.36
C GLY A 2 -78.01 6.81 -4.71
N LYS A 3 -77.00 6.95 -5.57
CA LYS A 3 -76.14 5.85 -6.01
C LYS A 3 -74.97 5.67 -5.03
N SER A 4 -74.98 4.55 -4.32
CA SER A 4 -73.94 4.04 -3.42
C SER A 4 -72.72 3.55 -4.22
N LYS A 5 -71.59 4.26 -4.10
CA LYS A 5 -70.26 3.84 -4.57
C LYS A 5 -69.44 3.39 -3.37
N GLY A 6 -69.35 2.09 -3.13
CA GLY A 6 -68.54 1.58 -2.03
C GLY A 6 -68.60 0.08 -1.86
N SER A 7 -68.16 -0.71 -2.86
CA SER A 7 -67.84 -2.13 -2.66
C SER A 7 -67.11 -2.72 -3.87
N LYS A 8 -65.92 -2.20 -4.23
CA LYS A 8 -65.09 -2.80 -5.29
C LYS A 8 -63.59 -2.84 -5.00
N ARG A 9 -63.16 -2.43 -3.80
CA ARG A 9 -61.73 -2.36 -3.42
C ARG A 9 -61.27 -3.38 -2.38
N ALA A 10 -62.15 -4.23 -1.88
CA ALA A 10 -61.82 -5.22 -0.84
C ALA A 10 -61.49 -6.62 -1.39
N LEU A 11 -61.78 -6.91 -2.66
CA LEU A 11 -61.57 -8.24 -3.25
C LEU A 11 -60.26 -8.41 -4.05
N GLU A 12 -59.51 -7.34 -4.31
CA GLU A 12 -58.18 -7.43 -4.96
C GLU A 12 -57.02 -7.57 -3.96
N ALA A 13 -57.26 -7.41 -2.66
CA ALA A 13 -56.21 -7.57 -1.64
C ALA A 13 -56.06 -9.02 -1.14
N GLN A 14 -57.09 -9.86 -1.25
CA GLN A 14 -57.05 -11.25 -0.75
C GLN A 14 -56.52 -12.26 -1.77
N THR A 15 -56.44 -11.91 -3.06
CA THR A 15 -55.85 -12.77 -4.09
C THR A 15 -54.33 -12.59 -4.25
N ALA A 16 -53.73 -11.59 -3.59
CA ALA A 16 -52.29 -11.37 -3.62
C ALA A 16 -51.52 -12.12 -2.51
N GLU A 17 -52.17 -12.51 -1.41
CA GLU A 17 -51.50 -13.17 -0.28
C GLU A 17 -51.41 -14.70 -0.42
N ASN A 18 -52.23 -15.33 -1.28
CA ASN A 18 -52.21 -16.78 -1.50
C ASN A 18 -51.26 -17.25 -2.62
N ASN A 19 -50.52 -16.35 -3.27
CA ASN A 19 -49.63 -16.69 -4.39
C ASN A 19 -48.13 -16.63 -4.03
N ALA A 20 -47.78 -16.46 -2.75
CA ALA A 20 -46.40 -16.34 -2.29
C ALA A 20 -45.85 -17.61 -1.59
N THR A 21 -46.66 -18.67 -1.47
CA THR A 21 -46.31 -19.87 -0.69
C THR A 21 -46.13 -21.15 -1.54
N SER A 22 -46.22 -21.08 -2.87
CA SER A 22 -46.10 -22.27 -3.74
C SER A 22 -44.84 -22.35 -4.61
N ASP A 23 -43.93 -21.38 -4.56
CA ASP A 23 -42.60 -21.51 -5.18
C ASP A 23 -41.63 -22.28 -4.27
N GLY A 24 -42.12 -23.35 -3.63
CA GLY A 24 -41.31 -24.46 -3.13
C GLY A 24 -40.79 -25.30 -4.30
N GLN A 25 -40.20 -24.62 -5.29
CA GLN A 25 -39.62 -25.22 -6.46
C GLN A 25 -38.49 -26.13 -6.00
N ASN A 26 -38.53 -27.37 -6.47
CA ASN A 26 -37.48 -28.36 -6.32
C ASN A 26 -36.15 -27.74 -6.76
N LEU A 27 -35.39 -27.19 -5.81
CA LEU A 27 -34.02 -26.77 -6.05
C LEU A 27 -33.32 -27.98 -6.62
N THR A 28 -32.75 -27.81 -7.81
CA THR A 28 -32.03 -28.88 -8.47
C THR A 28 -30.93 -29.39 -7.54
N GLU A 29 -30.56 -30.67 -7.62
CA GLU A 29 -29.54 -31.26 -6.76
C GLU A 29 -28.23 -30.43 -6.76
N LEU A 30 -27.91 -29.81 -7.90
CA LEU A 30 -26.79 -28.88 -8.06
C LEU A 30 -26.96 -27.58 -7.26
N GLU A 31 -28.16 -27.03 -7.16
CA GLU A 31 -28.45 -25.84 -6.36
C GLU A 31 -28.40 -26.13 -4.86
N LEU A 32 -28.88 -27.31 -4.44
CA LEU A 32 -28.71 -27.79 -3.06
C LEU A 32 -27.24 -27.99 -2.71
N ALA A 33 -26.46 -28.62 -3.60
CA ALA A 33 -25.02 -28.78 -3.42
C ALA A 33 -24.30 -27.42 -3.36
N ARG A 34 -24.69 -26.47 -4.22
CA ARG A 34 -24.15 -25.10 -4.20
C ARG A 34 -24.50 -24.37 -2.91
N ALA A 35 -25.74 -24.46 -2.44
CA ALA A 35 -26.18 -23.86 -1.19
C ALA A 35 -25.43 -24.43 0.02
N ALA A 36 -25.20 -25.75 0.05
CA ALA A 36 -24.43 -26.41 1.10
C ALA A 36 -22.96 -25.95 1.13
N ILE A 37 -22.33 -25.76 -0.04
CA ILE A 37 -20.96 -25.21 -0.12
C ILE A 37 -20.93 -23.76 0.38
N ILE A 38 -21.90 -22.93 -0.01
CA ILE A 38 -22.01 -21.55 0.45
C ILE A 38 -22.17 -21.50 1.98
N GLN A 39 -23.01 -22.36 2.55
CA GLN A 39 -23.23 -22.43 3.98
C GLN A 39 -21.99 -22.89 4.75
N ARG A 40 -21.29 -23.93 4.29
CA ARG A 40 -20.03 -24.40 4.91
C ARG A 40 -18.95 -23.31 4.88
N ASN A 41 -18.86 -22.56 3.79
CA ASN A 41 -17.92 -21.43 3.70
C ASN A 41 -18.32 -20.29 4.65
N ARG A 42 -19.63 -20.02 4.79
CA ARG A 42 -20.14 -19.04 5.76
C ARG A 42 -19.78 -19.41 7.20
N GLU A 43 -19.95 -20.67 7.58
CA GLU A 43 -19.60 -21.17 8.91
C GLU A 43 -18.09 -21.07 9.18
N ARG A 44 -17.24 -21.42 8.19
CA ARG A 44 -15.79 -21.24 8.29
C ARG A 44 -15.39 -19.79 8.49
N LEU A 45 -16.00 -18.86 7.75
CA LEU A 45 -15.73 -17.42 7.89
C LEU A 45 -16.17 -16.87 9.25
N LEU A 46 -17.31 -17.36 9.77
CA LEU A 46 -17.77 -17.01 11.12
C LEU A 46 -16.83 -17.57 12.20
N ALA A 47 -16.35 -18.81 12.04
CA ALA A 47 -15.42 -19.44 12.96
C ALA A 47 -14.04 -18.74 13.00
N LEU A 48 -13.60 -18.17 11.89
CA LEU A 48 -12.37 -17.35 11.82
C LEU A 48 -12.49 -15.99 12.51
N GLY A 49 -13.67 -15.64 13.03
CA GLY A 49 -13.85 -14.47 13.88
C GLY A 49 -13.54 -13.16 13.17
N ILE A 50 -13.96 -13.01 11.91
CA ILE A 50 -13.83 -11.77 11.13
C ILE A 50 -15.09 -10.92 11.33
N PRO A 51 -15.14 -9.98 12.31
CA PRO A 51 -16.34 -9.22 12.64
C PRO A 51 -16.93 -8.38 11.50
N SER A 52 -16.13 -7.99 10.50
CA SER A 52 -16.61 -7.19 9.36
C SER A 52 -17.55 -7.98 8.43
N LEU A 53 -17.29 -9.27 8.22
CA LEU A 53 -18.12 -10.13 7.36
C LEU A 53 -19.45 -10.51 8.03
N ARG A 54 -19.47 -10.57 9.37
CA ARG A 54 -20.70 -10.86 10.12
C ARG A 54 -21.76 -9.78 9.90
N ALA A 55 -21.37 -8.50 9.93
CA ALA A 55 -22.28 -7.39 9.71
C ALA A 55 -22.84 -7.33 8.27
N GLU A 56 -22.03 -7.70 7.27
CA GLU A 56 -22.46 -7.75 5.86
C GLU A 56 -23.33 -8.98 5.54
N LEU A 57 -23.11 -10.11 6.22
CA LEU A 57 -23.88 -11.34 6.03
C LEU A 57 -25.19 -11.40 6.84
N GLU A 58 -25.25 -10.73 7.99
CA GLU A 58 -26.48 -10.56 8.78
C GLU A 58 -27.32 -9.37 8.27
N GLY A 59 -26.68 -8.36 7.66
CA GLY A 59 -27.33 -7.23 7.03
C GLY A 59 -27.85 -7.56 5.62
N GLY A 60 -29.04 -8.18 5.55
CA GLY A 60 -29.73 -8.53 4.31
C GLY A 60 -29.58 -7.50 3.18
N SER A 61 -29.31 -8.00 1.98
CA SER A 61 -29.14 -7.28 0.73
C SER A 61 -30.25 -6.26 0.48
N GLY A 62 -30.01 -5.00 0.85
CA GLY A 62 -31.04 -4.00 0.61
C GLY A 62 -30.75 -2.63 1.18
N LYS A 63 -29.74 -1.93 0.67
CA LYS A 63 -29.78 -0.47 0.41
C LYS A 63 -28.45 -0.01 -0.20
N GLY A 64 -28.51 0.37 -1.47
CA GLY A 64 -27.40 0.92 -2.22
C GLY A 64 -26.83 2.19 -1.59
N ALA A 65 -25.51 2.21 -1.42
CA ALA A 65 -24.76 3.39 -1.00
C ALA A 65 -24.70 4.43 -2.13
N LYS A 66 -25.49 5.50 -1.99
CA LYS A 66 -25.39 6.72 -2.81
C LYS A 66 -24.03 7.38 -2.59
N LYS A 67 -23.28 7.54 -3.70
CA LYS A 67 -22.05 8.34 -3.81
C LYS A 67 -22.25 9.75 -3.23
N LYS A 68 -21.49 10.12 -2.19
CA LYS A 68 -21.29 11.53 -1.79
C LYS A 68 -20.12 12.12 -2.58
N LYS A 69 -20.45 13.08 -3.44
CA LYS A 69 -19.55 13.91 -4.23
C LYS A 69 -19.53 15.31 -3.58
N ALA A 70 -18.44 15.68 -2.94
CA ALA A 70 -18.06 17.04 -2.50
C ALA A 70 -16.64 16.90 -1.92
N ARG A 71 -15.68 17.81 -2.07
CA ARG A 71 -15.70 19.24 -2.37
C ARG A 71 -14.27 19.59 -2.83
N LYS A 72 -14.14 20.29 -3.95
CA LYS A 72 -12.90 20.84 -4.49
C LYS A 72 -13.11 22.34 -4.45
N GLU A 73 -12.43 23.04 -3.54
CA GLU A 73 -12.21 24.49 -3.55
C GLU A 73 -11.38 24.85 -2.30
N ASP A 74 -10.64 25.96 -2.39
CA ASP A 74 -9.80 26.57 -1.34
C ASP A 74 -8.34 26.11 -1.23
N ALA A 75 -7.53 26.44 -2.26
CA ALA A 75 -6.08 26.58 -2.12
C ALA A 75 -5.50 27.68 -3.04
N ALA A 76 -6.16 28.84 -3.09
CA ALA A 76 -5.68 30.01 -3.84
C ALA A 76 -5.95 31.29 -3.04
N LYS A 77 -5.07 31.62 -2.08
CA LYS A 77 -4.87 32.96 -1.49
C LYS A 77 -3.80 32.90 -0.41
N LEU A 78 -2.54 33.15 -0.76
CA LEU A 78 -1.50 33.70 0.15
C LEU A 78 -0.19 33.91 -0.61
N ARG A 79 -0.06 35.06 -1.29
CA ARG A 79 1.19 35.83 -1.41
C ARG A 79 0.95 37.12 -2.19
N VAL A 80 0.60 38.16 -1.44
CA VAL A 80 0.67 39.56 -1.89
C VAL A 80 1.35 40.36 -0.79
N LYS A 81 2.27 41.23 -1.22
CA LYS A 81 2.79 42.43 -0.54
C LYS A 81 3.82 42.27 0.58
N ARG A 82 5.07 42.60 0.24
CA ARG A 82 5.93 43.45 1.09
C ARG A 82 6.95 44.19 0.21
N GLU A 83 6.58 45.41 -0.14
CA GLU A 83 7.46 46.50 -0.58
C GLU A 83 7.17 47.72 0.31
N ALA A 84 8.13 48.65 0.34
CA ALA A 84 8.34 49.77 1.27
C ALA A 84 9.09 49.35 2.56
N GLY A 85 10.24 49.92 2.93
CA GLY A 85 10.97 51.08 2.45
C GLY A 85 11.68 51.69 3.67
N ALA A 86 12.99 51.91 3.60
CA ALA A 86 13.72 52.77 4.54
C ALA A 86 15.00 53.25 3.87
N GLU A 87 15.04 54.56 3.60
CA GLU A 87 16.24 55.30 3.25
C GLU A 87 17.10 55.46 4.52
N GLU A 88 18.35 55.01 4.47
CA GLU A 88 19.38 55.36 5.45
C GLU A 88 20.61 55.90 4.72
N HIS A 89 21.02 57.11 5.10
CA HIS A 89 22.18 57.80 4.57
C HIS A 89 23.50 57.12 5.00
N PRO A 90 24.50 57.05 4.11
CA PRO A 90 25.76 56.37 4.39
C PRO A 90 26.72 57.28 5.18
N SER A 91 26.96 56.94 6.44
CA SER A 91 28.03 57.52 7.25
C SER A 91 28.81 56.41 7.95
N ARG A 92 29.84 55.89 7.28
CA ARG A 92 31.11 55.45 7.88
C ARG A 92 32.03 54.91 6.79
N ARG A 93 33.21 55.54 6.65
CA ARG A 93 34.32 55.08 5.82
C ARG A 93 34.64 53.62 6.15
N SER A 94 34.34 52.71 5.21
CA SER A 94 34.65 51.29 5.36
C SER A 94 36.08 51.00 4.89
N THR A 95 36.77 50.17 5.67
CA THR A 95 38.03 49.44 5.40
C THR A 95 38.02 48.56 4.12
N ARG A 96 36.91 48.53 3.38
CA ARG A 96 36.65 47.67 2.21
C ARG A 96 37.43 48.04 0.94
N LEU A 97 38.10 49.19 0.90
CA LEU A 97 38.93 49.60 -0.23
C LEU A 97 40.36 49.02 -0.18
N GLN A 98 40.80 48.43 0.94
CA GLN A 98 42.11 47.78 1.00
C GLN A 98 42.08 46.30 0.56
N GLU A 99 40.98 45.57 0.77
CA GLU A 99 40.85 44.17 0.28
C GLU A 99 40.72 44.03 -1.25
N ALA A 100 40.38 45.11 -1.97
CA ALA A 100 40.24 45.09 -3.43
C ALA A 100 41.59 45.04 -4.17
N GLN A 101 42.71 45.24 -3.48
CA GLN A 101 44.06 45.11 -4.07
C GLN A 101 44.67 43.72 -3.89
N GLU A 102 44.21 42.92 -2.93
CA GLU A 102 44.84 41.61 -2.62
C GLU A 102 44.18 40.42 -3.34
N HIS A 103 42.99 40.59 -3.91
CA HIS A 103 42.34 39.59 -4.75
C HIS A 103 42.23 40.10 -6.19
N PRO A 104 43.15 39.74 -7.11
CA PRO A 104 42.96 40.02 -8.52
C PRO A 104 41.63 39.41 -8.94
N LYS A 105 40.73 40.25 -9.47
CA LYS A 105 39.43 39.82 -10.00
C LYS A 105 39.68 38.68 -10.97
N THR A 106 39.34 37.47 -10.55
CA THR A 106 39.35 36.28 -11.40
C THR A 106 38.57 36.65 -12.64
N LYS A 107 39.22 36.57 -13.83
CA LYS A 107 38.53 36.82 -15.10
C LYS A 107 37.26 35.98 -15.09
N GLU A 108 36.13 36.63 -15.30
CA GLU A 108 34.85 35.92 -15.45
C GLU A 108 35.02 34.95 -16.62
N GLU A 109 35.04 33.65 -16.32
CA GLU A 109 35.11 32.61 -17.35
C GLU A 109 33.95 32.82 -18.33
N SER A 110 34.26 32.82 -19.62
CA SER A 110 33.24 32.91 -20.64
C SER A 110 32.30 31.70 -20.54
N ALA A 111 31.04 31.87 -20.93
CA ALA A 111 30.07 30.78 -20.93
C ALA A 111 30.52 29.57 -21.77
N SER A 112 31.37 29.80 -22.79
CA SER A 112 31.97 28.75 -23.61
C SER A 112 33.01 27.95 -22.83
N GLU A 113 33.95 28.62 -22.15
CA GLU A 113 35.00 27.95 -21.36
C GLU A 113 34.39 27.11 -20.24
N LYS A 114 33.34 27.62 -19.59
CA LYS A 114 32.60 26.84 -18.59
C LYS A 114 31.92 25.60 -19.19
N PHE A 115 31.34 25.72 -20.39
CA PHE A 115 30.73 24.58 -21.07
C PHE A 115 31.77 23.52 -21.46
N ASP A 116 32.93 23.93 -21.98
CA ASP A 116 33.97 23.00 -22.38
C ASP A 116 34.61 22.30 -21.16
N ARG A 117 34.74 23.01 -20.03
CA ARG A 117 35.16 22.41 -18.76
C ARG A 117 34.16 21.36 -18.26
N GLU A 118 32.87 21.70 -18.20
CA GLU A 118 31.80 20.78 -17.82
C GLU A 118 31.74 19.56 -18.77
N LEU A 119 32.01 19.75 -20.06
CA LEU A 119 32.07 18.67 -21.04
C LEU A 119 33.27 17.75 -20.79
N GLY A 120 34.44 18.31 -20.49
CA GLY A 120 35.64 17.54 -20.15
C GLY A 120 35.42 16.68 -18.90
N GLU A 121 34.91 17.27 -17.83
CA GLU A 121 34.52 16.56 -16.60
C GLU A 121 33.51 15.44 -16.91
N PHE A 122 32.49 15.73 -17.72
CA PHE A 122 31.48 14.74 -18.09
C PHE A 122 32.06 13.57 -18.91
N VAL A 123 33.02 13.82 -19.80
CA VAL A 123 33.66 12.76 -20.60
C VAL A 123 34.55 11.87 -19.72
N VAL A 124 35.28 12.46 -18.76
CA VAL A 124 36.18 11.73 -17.85
C VAL A 124 35.42 10.93 -16.80
N GLU A 125 34.45 11.56 -16.11
CA GLU A 125 33.68 10.91 -15.05
C GLU A 125 32.55 10.01 -15.60
N GLY A 126 32.16 10.21 -16.86
CA GLY A 126 30.99 9.58 -17.46
C GLY A 126 29.66 10.04 -16.83
N LYS A 127 29.66 11.05 -15.96
CA LYS A 127 28.48 11.55 -15.21
C LYS A 127 28.24 13.04 -15.49
N CYS A 128 27.00 13.39 -15.85
CA CYS A 128 26.68 14.77 -16.21
C CYS A 128 26.74 15.66 -14.96
N PRO A 129 27.54 16.74 -14.94
CA PRO A 129 27.67 17.61 -13.76
C PRO A 129 26.37 18.32 -13.41
N ARG A 130 25.47 18.51 -14.38
CA ARG A 130 24.21 19.23 -14.19
C ARG A 130 23.09 18.35 -13.62
N CYS A 131 22.94 17.12 -14.11
CA CYS A 131 21.81 16.26 -13.71
C CYS A 131 22.21 14.93 -13.05
N GLY A 132 23.50 14.64 -12.96
CA GLY A 132 24.04 13.42 -12.36
C GLY A 132 23.82 12.14 -13.17
N ARG A 133 23.34 12.23 -14.42
CA ARG A 133 23.10 11.05 -15.28
C ARG A 133 24.42 10.47 -15.77
N VAL A 134 24.61 9.17 -15.58
CA VAL A 134 25.75 8.42 -16.13
C VAL A 134 25.45 8.03 -17.58
N MET A 135 26.36 8.33 -18.50
CA MET A 135 26.25 7.99 -19.93
C MET A 135 27.63 7.67 -20.53
N GLU A 136 27.67 6.68 -21.41
CA GLU A 136 28.92 6.29 -22.10
C GLU A 136 29.14 7.04 -23.42
N ARG A 137 28.08 7.60 -24.03
CA ARG A 137 28.14 8.29 -25.33
C ARG A 137 27.20 9.50 -25.35
N GLY A 138 27.47 10.45 -26.26
CA GLY A 138 26.59 11.60 -26.49
C GLY A 138 26.67 12.70 -25.42
N HIS A 139 27.81 12.82 -24.73
CA HIS A 139 28.01 13.76 -23.63
C HIS A 139 27.67 15.22 -24.02
N ARG A 140 28.16 15.67 -25.18
CA ARG A 140 27.94 17.04 -25.68
C ARG A 140 26.45 17.34 -25.96
N GLN A 141 25.76 16.45 -26.65
CA GLN A 141 24.34 16.62 -26.99
C GLN A 141 23.45 16.64 -25.74
N HIS A 142 23.78 15.80 -24.76
CA HIS A 142 23.11 15.85 -23.47
C HIS A 142 23.40 17.15 -22.73
N LEU A 143 24.66 17.58 -22.61
CA LEU A 143 25.00 18.79 -21.87
C LEU A 143 24.30 20.04 -22.43
N GLN A 144 24.17 20.13 -23.76
CA GLN A 144 23.42 21.19 -24.44
C GLN A 144 21.91 21.17 -24.15
N SER A 145 21.31 19.99 -24.05
CA SER A 145 19.86 19.82 -23.79
C SER A 145 19.52 19.65 -22.31
N CYS A 146 20.52 19.55 -21.44
CA CYS A 146 20.35 19.27 -20.03
C CYS A 146 19.85 20.52 -19.30
N THR A 147 18.65 20.40 -18.72
CA THR A 147 18.01 21.46 -17.92
C THR A 147 18.57 21.56 -16.49
N GLY A 148 19.55 20.72 -16.13
CA GLY A 148 20.14 20.65 -14.79
C GLY A 148 19.22 20.18 -13.69
N LYS A 149 17.98 19.78 -14.00
CA LYS A 149 17.12 19.11 -13.03
C LYS A 149 17.49 17.64 -13.01
N PRO A 150 18.02 17.10 -11.89
CA PRO A 150 18.17 15.66 -11.76
C PRO A 150 16.81 15.03 -12.03
N ARG A 151 16.75 14.05 -12.96
CA ARG A 151 15.52 13.27 -13.13
C ARG A 151 15.21 12.67 -11.76
N ALA A 152 13.99 12.85 -11.26
CA ALA A 152 13.52 12.38 -9.96
C ALA A 152 13.49 10.83 -9.80
N GLY A 153 14.38 10.10 -10.46
CA GLY A 153 14.51 8.65 -10.43
C GLY A 153 15.95 8.14 -10.56
N ALA A 154 16.94 8.99 -10.88
CA ALA A 154 18.36 8.66 -10.69
C ALA A 154 18.76 9.11 -9.27
N ALA A 155 18.09 8.54 -8.27
CA ALA A 155 18.40 8.84 -6.89
C ALA A 155 19.78 8.24 -6.61
N ALA A 156 20.72 9.06 -6.11
CA ALA A 156 21.71 8.53 -5.19
C ALA A 156 21.00 7.58 -4.19
N PRO A 157 21.66 6.51 -3.71
CA PRO A 157 21.09 5.68 -2.64
C PRO A 157 20.47 6.62 -1.62
N ARG A 158 19.18 6.40 -1.31
CA ARG A 158 18.46 7.40 -0.53
C ARG A 158 19.24 7.53 0.77
N PRO A 159 19.44 8.75 1.30
CA PRO A 159 20.18 8.95 2.53
C PRO A 159 19.71 8.03 3.68
N TYR A 160 18.45 7.60 3.61
CA TYR A 160 17.85 6.63 4.51
C TYR A 160 18.54 5.26 4.53
N ASP A 161 18.96 4.72 3.38
CA ASP A 161 19.55 3.38 3.29
C ASP A 161 20.97 3.38 3.86
N ALA A 162 21.77 4.40 3.52
CA ALA A 162 23.11 4.59 4.10
C ALA A 162 23.06 4.94 5.60
N ALA A 163 22.12 5.79 6.03
CA ALA A 163 21.98 6.13 7.43
C ALA A 163 21.55 4.93 8.30
N LEU A 164 20.81 3.96 7.75
CA LEU A 164 20.42 2.75 8.48
C LEU A 164 21.59 1.82 8.74
N GLU A 165 22.57 1.76 7.83
CA GLU A 165 23.78 0.96 8.01
C GLU A 165 24.69 1.51 9.12
N GLU A 166 24.67 2.82 9.36
CA GLU A 166 25.46 3.46 10.42
C GLU A 166 24.81 3.35 11.81
N LEU A 167 23.51 3.05 11.90
CA LEU A 167 22.81 2.87 13.17
C LEU A 167 23.29 1.62 13.90
N SER A 168 23.45 1.74 15.21
CA SER A 168 23.70 0.61 16.10
C SER A 168 22.56 -0.42 16.02
N GLN A 169 22.84 -1.68 16.36
CA GLN A 169 21.81 -2.74 16.34
C GLN A 169 20.60 -2.40 17.25
N GLU A 170 20.82 -1.69 18.35
CA GLU A 170 19.76 -1.27 19.27
C GLU A 170 18.85 -0.21 18.63
N GLU A 171 19.43 0.79 17.98
CA GLU A 171 18.67 1.83 17.27
C GLU A 171 17.89 1.26 16.09
N ARG A 172 18.43 0.26 15.38
CA ARG A 172 17.71 -0.46 14.33
C ARG A 172 16.49 -1.19 14.88
N LYS A 173 16.63 -1.90 16.01
CA LYS A 173 15.52 -2.59 16.69
C LYS A 173 14.44 -1.61 17.13
N ASP A 174 14.83 -0.47 17.70
CA ASP A 174 13.91 0.57 18.15
C ASP A 174 13.19 1.27 16.97
N ALA A 175 13.92 1.58 15.88
CA ALA A 175 13.32 2.08 14.64
C ALA A 175 12.32 1.07 14.04
N HIS A 176 12.66 -0.22 14.06
CA HIS A 176 11.78 -1.30 13.63
C HIS A 176 10.54 -1.42 14.53
N ALA A 177 10.69 -1.33 15.85
CA ALA A 177 9.57 -1.35 16.79
C ALA A 177 8.60 -0.18 16.55
N ARG A 178 9.12 1.04 16.33
CA ARG A 178 8.28 2.20 15.95
C ARG A 178 7.58 2.02 14.60
N LEU A 179 8.22 1.34 13.67
CA LEU A 179 7.64 1.05 12.36
C LEU A 179 6.48 0.05 12.52
N LEU A 180 6.70 -1.04 13.26
CA LEU A 180 5.67 -2.03 13.60
C LEU A 180 4.48 -1.40 14.34
N ALA A 181 4.72 -0.53 15.32
CA ALA A 181 3.66 0.16 16.04
C ALA A 181 2.77 0.99 15.10
N ARG A 182 3.35 1.64 14.09
CA ARG A 182 2.61 2.38 13.05
C ARG A 182 1.83 1.46 12.10
N MET A 183 2.27 0.20 11.97
CA MET A 183 1.65 -0.81 11.11
C MET A 183 0.60 -1.68 11.80
N LYS A 184 0.35 -1.51 13.11
CA LYS A 184 -0.55 -2.35 13.92
C LYS A 184 -1.99 -2.48 13.38
N HIS A 185 -2.44 -1.53 12.57
CA HIS A 185 -3.77 -1.54 11.95
C HIS A 185 -3.80 -2.11 10.52
N LEU A 186 -2.68 -2.66 10.04
CA LEU A 186 -2.60 -3.31 8.75
C LEU A 186 -2.54 -4.82 8.96
N HIS A 187 -3.27 -5.56 8.15
CA HIS A 187 -3.28 -7.02 8.20
C HIS A 187 -2.79 -7.58 6.87
N LEU A 188 -1.88 -8.55 6.93
CA LEU A 188 -1.49 -9.34 5.77
C LEU A 188 -2.54 -10.42 5.59
N ASP A 189 -3.33 -10.32 4.53
CA ASP A 189 -4.45 -11.22 4.26
C ASP A 189 -3.95 -12.55 3.67
N GLY A 190 -2.91 -12.47 2.83
CA GLY A 190 -2.20 -13.67 2.36
C GLY A 190 -1.48 -13.47 1.03
N LEU A 191 -0.87 -14.55 0.55
CA LEU A 191 -0.27 -14.66 -0.78
C LEU A 191 -1.38 -14.99 -1.80
N THR A 192 -1.58 -14.11 -2.79
CA THR A 192 -2.62 -14.28 -3.81
C THR A 192 -2.09 -14.99 -5.05
N GLU A 193 -0.86 -14.67 -5.47
CA GLU A 193 -0.22 -15.27 -6.63
C GLU A 193 1.28 -15.42 -6.36
N LEU A 194 1.84 -16.56 -6.75
CA LEU A 194 3.28 -16.82 -6.71
C LEU A 194 3.74 -17.26 -8.09
N SER A 195 4.74 -16.59 -8.62
CA SER A 195 5.38 -16.93 -9.89
C SER A 195 6.89 -17.04 -9.72
N ALA A 196 7.56 -17.53 -10.75
CA ALA A 196 9.01 -17.65 -10.79
C ALA A 196 9.74 -16.29 -10.76
N THR A 197 9.06 -15.14 -10.89
CA THR A 197 9.71 -13.81 -10.90
C THR A 197 9.03 -12.76 -10.01
N GLU A 198 7.80 -13.03 -9.58
CA GLU A 198 7.02 -12.12 -8.75
C GLU A 198 6.09 -12.87 -7.79
N ALA A 199 5.86 -12.27 -6.62
CA ALA A 199 4.85 -12.68 -5.66
C ALA A 199 3.89 -11.53 -5.39
N LYS A 200 2.59 -11.83 -5.36
CA LYS A 200 1.52 -10.88 -5.05
C LYS A 200 0.87 -11.22 -3.72
N PHE A 201 0.71 -10.19 -2.89
CA PHE A 201 0.11 -10.29 -1.58
C PHE A 201 -1.11 -9.38 -1.50
N ALA A 202 -2.17 -9.86 -0.85
CA ALA A 202 -3.28 -9.04 -0.42
C ALA A 202 -2.99 -8.49 0.97
N VAL A 203 -3.11 -7.17 1.11
CA VAL A 203 -2.92 -6.46 2.37
C VAL A 203 -4.18 -5.66 2.67
N LEU A 204 -4.78 -5.92 3.83
CA LEU A 204 -5.92 -5.16 4.33
C LEU A 204 -5.43 -3.90 5.05
N GLY A 205 -5.83 -2.75 4.52
CA GLY A 205 -5.54 -1.45 5.10
C GLY A 205 -6.34 -1.16 6.37
N SER A 206 -5.90 -0.14 7.12
CA SER A 206 -6.58 0.32 8.34
C SER A 206 -8.01 0.80 8.16
N THR A 207 -8.39 1.14 6.92
CA THR A 207 -9.76 1.54 6.56
C THR A 207 -10.57 0.39 5.96
N GLY A 208 -10.07 -0.85 6.01
CA GLY A 208 -10.69 -2.03 5.40
C GLY A 208 -10.52 -2.12 3.88
N ASN A 209 -9.72 -1.25 3.26
CA ASN A 209 -9.44 -1.34 1.83
C ASN A 209 -8.38 -2.41 1.54
N HIS A 210 -8.59 -3.23 0.51
CA HIS A 210 -7.60 -4.21 0.06
C HIS A 210 -6.60 -3.56 -0.89
N TYR A 211 -5.32 -3.81 -0.66
CA TYR A 211 -4.22 -3.38 -1.51
C TYR A 211 -3.43 -4.59 -1.98
N THR A 212 -3.08 -4.63 -3.26
CA THR A 212 -2.15 -5.62 -3.80
C THR A 212 -0.73 -5.08 -3.70
N VAL A 213 0.15 -5.87 -3.08
CA VAL A 213 1.60 -5.65 -3.06
C VAL A 213 2.24 -6.68 -3.97
N THR A 214 3.08 -6.25 -4.89
CA THR A 214 3.83 -7.12 -5.79
C THR A 214 5.32 -6.99 -5.47
N LEU A 215 5.91 -8.08 -4.99
CA LEU A 215 7.35 -8.23 -4.87
C LEU A 215 7.86 -8.82 -6.18
N LYS A 216 8.94 -8.25 -6.72
CA LYS A 216 9.60 -8.68 -7.95
C LYS A 216 11.06 -8.90 -7.64
N ASP A 217 11.75 -9.70 -8.44
CA ASP A 217 13.20 -9.84 -8.31
C ASP A 217 13.90 -8.46 -8.48
N GLY A 218 14.80 -8.13 -7.55
CA GLY A 218 15.44 -6.81 -7.40
C GLY A 218 14.59 -5.78 -6.63
N ASP A 219 15.01 -4.51 -6.63
CA ASP A 219 14.38 -3.45 -5.80
C ASP A 219 13.06 -2.89 -6.36
N LYS A 220 12.44 -3.57 -7.33
CA LYS A 220 11.30 -3.06 -8.09
C LYS A 220 9.95 -3.53 -7.54
N HIS A 221 9.76 -3.42 -6.24
CA HIS A 221 8.47 -3.69 -5.61
C HIS A 221 7.43 -2.63 -5.99
N SER A 222 6.18 -3.05 -6.13
CA SER A 222 5.06 -2.15 -6.43
C SER A 222 3.88 -2.38 -5.49
N CYS A 223 3.12 -1.33 -5.21
CA CYS A 223 1.91 -1.43 -4.42
C CYS A 223 0.82 -0.52 -4.97
N GLY A 224 -0.44 -0.98 -4.94
CA GLY A 224 -1.60 -0.21 -5.41
C GLY A 224 -2.04 0.95 -4.51
N CYS A 225 -1.36 1.19 -3.38
CA CYS A 225 -1.76 2.24 -2.44
C CYS A 225 -1.28 3.64 -2.84
N LEU A 226 -1.94 4.68 -2.29
CA LEU A 226 -1.57 6.07 -2.54
C LEU A 226 -0.16 6.41 -2.03
N ASP A 227 0.27 5.85 -0.90
CA ASP A 227 1.61 6.07 -0.33
C ASP A 227 2.73 5.62 -1.28
N PHE A 228 2.49 4.58 -2.09
CA PHE A 228 3.44 4.10 -3.09
C PHE A 228 3.75 5.17 -4.13
N ARG A 229 2.78 6.02 -4.49
CA ARG A 229 3.00 7.11 -5.45
C ARG A 229 4.05 8.11 -4.96
N PHE A 230 4.12 8.34 -3.65
CA PHE A 230 5.03 9.32 -3.05
C PHE A 230 6.34 8.69 -2.58
N ARG A 231 6.27 7.55 -1.90
CA ARG A 231 7.43 6.87 -1.29
C ARG A 231 8.09 5.87 -2.24
N ARG A 232 7.38 5.42 -3.27
CA ARG A 232 7.76 4.34 -4.20
C ARG A 232 8.01 3.04 -3.43
N HIS A 233 9.21 2.49 -3.50
CA HIS A 233 9.58 1.18 -2.98
C HIS A 233 9.36 0.97 -1.47
N PHE A 234 9.16 2.04 -0.69
CA PHE A 234 8.99 1.99 0.77
C PHE A 234 7.64 2.54 1.23
N CYS A 235 6.54 2.01 0.69
CA CYS A 235 5.23 2.26 1.27
C CYS A 235 4.97 1.34 2.47
N LYS A 236 4.06 1.75 3.37
CA LYS A 236 3.73 0.98 4.58
C LYS A 236 3.32 -0.48 4.29
N HIS A 237 2.65 -0.74 3.18
CA HIS A 237 2.21 -2.09 2.82
C HIS A 237 3.37 -2.98 2.34
N ILE A 238 4.33 -2.42 1.59
CA ILE A 238 5.55 -3.16 1.22
C ILE A 238 6.35 -3.49 2.47
N CYS A 239 6.54 -2.50 3.36
CA CYS A 239 7.22 -2.72 4.63
C CYS A 239 6.53 -3.80 5.48
N LEU A 240 5.19 -3.81 5.53
CA LEU A 240 4.44 -4.84 6.26
C LEU A 240 4.74 -6.24 5.73
N VAL A 241 4.68 -6.44 4.41
CA VAL A 241 4.95 -7.74 3.77
C VAL A 241 6.38 -8.17 4.05
N LEU A 242 7.36 -7.31 3.80
CA LEU A 242 8.77 -7.63 4.04
C LEU A 242 9.08 -7.91 5.51
N THR A 243 8.40 -7.22 6.44
CA THR A 243 8.52 -7.48 7.87
C THR A 243 7.90 -8.83 8.24
N GLY A 244 6.74 -9.18 7.67
CA GLY A 244 6.10 -10.48 7.86
C GLY A 244 6.93 -11.65 7.32
N LEU A 245 7.76 -11.39 6.31
CA LEU A 245 8.73 -12.35 5.78
C LEU A 245 10.08 -12.35 6.53
N GLY A 246 10.29 -11.44 7.50
CA GLY A 246 11.57 -11.31 8.18
C GLY A 246 12.73 -10.89 7.26
N ARG A 247 12.43 -10.14 6.18
CA ARG A 247 13.40 -9.67 5.17
C ARG A 247 13.27 -8.17 4.91
N LEU A 248 13.06 -7.37 5.95
CA LEU A 248 12.97 -5.91 5.81
C LEU A 248 14.29 -5.30 5.31
N ASP A 249 15.43 -5.83 5.78
CA ASP A 249 16.77 -5.33 5.44
C ASP A 249 17.29 -5.86 4.10
N ARG A 250 16.73 -6.99 3.62
CA ARG A 250 17.14 -7.66 2.38
C ARG A 250 15.93 -7.91 1.48
N PRO A 251 15.35 -6.83 0.93
CA PRO A 251 14.12 -6.93 0.15
C PRO A 251 14.29 -7.75 -1.15
N THR A 252 15.52 -7.91 -1.63
CA THR A 252 15.88 -8.74 -2.80
C THR A 252 15.77 -10.24 -2.53
N GLU A 253 15.95 -10.69 -1.29
CA GLU A 253 15.91 -12.09 -0.86
C GLU A 253 14.49 -12.52 -0.44
N TRP A 254 13.46 -11.89 -1.00
CA TRP A 254 12.07 -12.17 -0.62
C TRP A 254 11.62 -13.58 -1.00
N ARG A 255 12.16 -14.13 -2.10
CA ARG A 255 11.76 -15.44 -2.62
C ARG A 255 12.04 -16.55 -1.62
N ASP A 256 13.27 -16.63 -1.14
CA ASP A 256 13.71 -17.65 -0.18
C ASP A 256 12.84 -17.60 1.08
N ALA A 257 12.50 -16.40 1.55
CA ALA A 257 11.63 -16.23 2.71
C ALA A 257 10.17 -16.65 2.45
N VAL A 258 9.65 -16.44 1.24
CA VAL A 258 8.31 -16.94 0.87
C VAL A 258 8.30 -18.46 0.81
N GLU A 259 9.32 -19.07 0.21
CA GLU A 259 9.46 -20.52 0.11
C GLU A 259 9.61 -21.17 1.50
N GLU A 260 10.46 -20.61 2.35
CA GLU A 260 10.62 -21.01 3.76
C GLU A 260 9.28 -20.93 4.50
N ARG A 261 8.58 -19.80 4.38
CA ARG A 261 7.28 -19.60 5.04
C ARG A 261 6.20 -20.56 4.52
N MET A 262 6.20 -20.87 3.23
CA MET A 262 5.29 -21.85 2.67
C MET A 262 5.60 -23.26 3.18
N ALA A 263 6.87 -23.63 3.27
CA ALA A 263 7.28 -24.92 3.83
C ALA A 263 6.84 -25.06 5.30
N GLU A 264 7.01 -24.00 6.11
CA GLU A 264 6.52 -23.94 7.49
C GLU A 264 5.00 -24.15 7.57
N LEU A 265 4.23 -23.45 6.74
CA LEU A 265 2.76 -23.56 6.74
C LEU A 265 2.30 -24.96 6.35
N VAL A 266 2.95 -25.59 5.36
CA VAL A 266 2.67 -26.98 4.98
C VAL A 266 3.00 -27.94 6.13
N GLN A 267 4.10 -27.71 6.85
CA GLN A 267 4.47 -28.51 8.00
C GLN A 267 3.46 -28.37 9.14
N GLN A 268 3.04 -27.14 9.46
CA GLN A 268 2.01 -26.86 10.46
C GLN A 268 0.68 -27.53 10.12
N GLN A 269 0.27 -27.49 8.84
CA GLN A 269 -0.94 -28.17 8.39
C GLN A 269 -0.86 -29.68 8.60
N ARG A 270 0.27 -30.31 8.24
CA ARG A 270 0.49 -31.75 8.46
C ARG A 270 0.46 -32.12 9.94
N GLU A 271 1.02 -31.27 10.80
CA GLU A 271 0.98 -31.49 12.25
C GLU A 271 -0.44 -31.38 12.81
N GLN A 272 -1.22 -30.39 12.36
CA GLN A 272 -2.63 -30.26 12.72
C GLN A 272 -3.44 -31.47 12.25
N GLU A 273 -3.22 -31.95 11.03
CA GLU A 273 -3.87 -33.16 10.51
C GLU A 273 -3.48 -34.40 11.33
N ARG A 274 -2.21 -34.52 11.72
CA ARG A 274 -1.73 -35.60 12.59
C ARG A 274 -2.40 -35.56 13.96
N LEU A 275 -2.53 -34.39 14.57
CA LEU A 275 -3.21 -34.21 15.85
C LEU A 275 -4.70 -34.53 15.74
N HIS A 276 -5.34 -34.12 14.65
CA HIS A 276 -6.75 -34.41 14.39
C HIS A 276 -7.00 -35.91 14.17
N CYS A 277 -6.10 -36.63 13.50
CA CYS A 277 -6.19 -38.08 13.32
C CYS A 277 -5.81 -38.89 14.56
N ALA A 278 -4.94 -38.34 15.42
CA ALA A 278 -4.55 -38.97 16.69
C ALA A 278 -5.58 -38.78 17.80
N ALA A 279 -6.50 -37.81 17.65
CA ALA A 279 -7.61 -37.64 18.57
C ALA A 279 -8.48 -38.92 18.53
N PRO A 280 -8.61 -39.65 19.66
CA PRO A 280 -9.46 -40.83 19.69
C PRO A 280 -10.87 -40.41 19.27
N PRO A 281 -11.58 -41.23 18.48
CA PRO A 281 -12.95 -40.94 18.13
C PRO A 281 -13.72 -40.74 19.43
N HIS A 282 -14.30 -39.55 19.64
CA HIS A 282 -15.20 -39.31 20.76
C HIS A 282 -16.34 -40.32 20.63
N SER A 283 -16.26 -41.41 21.38
CA SER A 283 -17.32 -42.42 21.45
C SER A 283 -18.51 -41.75 22.09
N LYS A 284 -19.54 -41.45 21.28
CA LYS A 284 -20.82 -40.91 21.75
C LYS A 284 -21.56 -41.85 22.71
N ASP A 285 -21.04 -43.06 22.90
CA ASP A 285 -21.67 -44.11 23.68
C ASP A 285 -21.53 -43.94 25.21
N GLU A 286 -20.64 -43.06 25.71
CA GLU A 286 -20.54 -42.80 27.16
C GLU A 286 -21.57 -41.80 27.70
N GLU A 287 -22.25 -41.02 26.86
CA GLU A 287 -23.14 -39.94 27.36
C GLU A 287 -24.58 -40.39 27.62
N VAL A 288 -24.96 -41.63 27.27
CA VAL A 288 -26.32 -42.16 27.49
C VAL A 288 -26.49 -42.79 28.88
N GLY A 289 -25.41 -43.03 29.62
CA GLY A 289 -25.44 -43.78 30.89
C GLY A 289 -25.85 -43.01 32.15
N LEU A 290 -25.96 -41.68 32.12
CA LEU A 290 -26.05 -40.86 33.34
C LEU A 290 -27.39 -40.14 33.59
N LYS A 291 -28.47 -40.53 32.89
CA LYS A 291 -29.82 -39.95 33.09
C LYS A 291 -30.86 -40.86 33.74
N PHE A 292 -30.46 -41.97 34.36
CA PHE A 292 -31.36 -42.82 35.14
C PHE A 292 -30.92 -42.95 36.59
N VAL A 293 -31.12 -41.90 37.40
CA VAL A 293 -31.30 -41.98 38.87
C VAL A 293 -32.29 -40.90 39.30
#